data_AF-A0AAD7FFF9-F1
#
_entry.id   AF-A0AAD7FFF9-F1
#
_cell.length_a   1.000
_cell.length_b   1.000
_cell.length_c   1.000
_cell.angle_alpha   90.00
_cell.angle_beta   90.00
_cell.angle_gamma   90.00
#
_symmetry.space_group_name_H-M   'P 1'
#
loop_
_entity.id
_entity.type
_entity.pdbx_description
1 polymer ?
#
loop_
_entity_poly.entity_id
_entity_poly.type
_entity_poly.pdbx_seq_one_letter_code
_entity_poly.pdbx_strand_id
1 'polypeptide(L)'
;MTESWFAREFLSPRRLAFNAIFYGLHFFLFAYGWHSQATNAKLAGLNLLKFSVWVSRGAGLVLAFDGALILMPLLRNVIRVVRPRLTWLFPADENLWFHRQVAYSMAFWSMVHTTGHYINFLTVERTQIRKQIALQIHYTQPGGFTGHFMLLIMLLMYTTAAQKMRHQCFEAFWYTHHLAFFFMIGLYTHATGCFVRDTVDPAYTKEFPFYDQKHCLGYIRIARRRLVGVVLAPLIFTSGAILRNRYIC
;
A
#
# COMPACT_ATOMS: atom_id res chain seq x y z
N MET A 1 9.92 -3.32 -38.43
CA MET A 1 8.88 -3.89 -37.56
C MET A 1 8.73 -2.95 -36.38
N THR A 2 7.56 -2.35 -36.18
CA THR A 2 7.28 -1.55 -34.99
C THR A 2 7.32 -2.45 -33.76
N GLU A 3 8.16 -2.12 -32.77
CA GLU A 3 8.18 -2.88 -31.52
C GLU A 3 6.81 -2.88 -30.86
N SER A 4 6.37 -4.02 -30.37
CA SER A 4 5.12 -4.12 -29.60
C SER A 4 5.26 -3.33 -28.29
N TRP A 5 4.16 -2.78 -27.78
CA TRP A 5 4.14 -2.09 -26.49
C TRP A 5 4.73 -2.96 -25.37
N PHE A 6 4.43 -4.26 -25.39
CA PHE A 6 4.97 -5.23 -24.44
C PHE A 6 6.49 -5.36 -24.52
N ALA A 7 7.06 -5.43 -25.72
CA ALA A 7 8.50 -5.52 -25.90
C ALA A 7 9.21 -4.27 -25.36
N ARG A 8 8.66 -3.09 -25.64
CA ARG A 8 9.21 -1.81 -25.15
C ARG A 8 9.12 -1.68 -23.62
N GLU A 9 8.00 -2.12 -23.04
CA GLU A 9 7.72 -1.93 -21.62
C GLU A 9 8.40 -2.96 -20.72
N PHE A 10 8.50 -4.21 -21.17
CA PHE A 10 9.00 -5.32 -20.35
C PHE A 10 10.34 -5.89 -20.81
N LEU A 11 10.62 -5.91 -22.12
CA LEU A 11 11.74 -6.68 -22.69
C LEU A 11 13.01 -5.86 -22.94
N SER A 12 12.98 -4.53 -22.77
CA SER A 12 14.23 -3.76 -22.80
C SER A 12 15.13 -4.18 -21.62
N PRO A 13 16.44 -4.43 -21.80
CA PRO A 13 17.26 -5.10 -20.80
C PRO A 13 17.21 -4.49 -19.39
N ARG A 14 17.20 -3.16 -19.30
CA ARG A 14 17.10 -2.42 -18.03
C ARG A 14 15.71 -2.54 -17.38
N ARG A 15 14.64 -2.57 -18.18
CA ARG A 15 13.27 -2.73 -17.66
C ARG A 15 12.99 -4.18 -17.29
N LEU A 16 13.55 -5.14 -18.03
CA LEU A 16 13.47 -6.56 -17.70
C LEU A 16 14.14 -6.85 -16.34
N ALA A 17 15.37 -6.36 -16.14
CA ALA A 17 16.07 -6.47 -14.86
C ALA A 17 15.27 -5.83 -13.73
N PHE A 18 14.75 -4.61 -13.94
CA PHE A 18 13.86 -3.96 -12.99
C PHE A 18 12.63 -4.80 -12.68
N ASN A 19 11.88 -5.28 -13.68
CA ASN A 19 10.64 -6.03 -13.48
C ASN A 19 10.91 -7.35 -12.74
N ALA A 20 11.99 -8.06 -13.08
CA ALA A 20 12.38 -9.28 -12.41
C ALA A 20 12.67 -9.03 -10.92
N ILE A 21 13.43 -7.99 -10.59
CA ILE A 21 13.74 -7.63 -9.20
C ILE A 21 12.50 -7.11 -8.48
N PHE A 22 11.75 -6.22 -9.12
CA PHE A 22 10.57 -5.58 -8.55
C PHE A 22 9.51 -6.64 -8.22
N TYR A 23 9.01 -7.38 -9.20
CA TYR A 23 8.00 -8.42 -8.95
C TYR A 23 8.56 -9.58 -8.12
N GLY A 24 9.84 -9.95 -8.30
CA GLY A 24 10.51 -10.94 -7.45
C GLY A 24 10.49 -10.56 -5.97
N LEU A 25 10.77 -9.28 -5.65
CA LEU A 25 10.70 -8.76 -4.29
C LEU A 25 9.25 -8.74 -3.76
N HIS A 26 8.26 -8.45 -4.60
CA HIS A 26 6.84 -8.49 -4.20
C HIS A 26 6.42 -9.92 -3.85
N PHE A 27 6.76 -10.90 -4.68
CA PHE A 27 6.48 -12.30 -4.40
C PHE A 27 7.22 -12.79 -3.15
N PHE A 28 8.48 -12.38 -2.97
CA PHE A 28 9.23 -12.69 -1.76
C PHE A 28 8.57 -12.11 -0.50
N LEU A 29 8.21 -10.82 -0.51
CA LEU A 29 7.53 -10.16 0.61
C LEU A 29 6.17 -10.79 0.90
N PHE A 30 5.41 -11.13 -0.15
CA PHE A 30 4.15 -11.84 -0.01
C PHE A 30 4.34 -13.20 0.66
N ALA A 31 5.28 -14.02 0.17
CA ALA A 31 5.60 -15.33 0.72
C ALA A 31 6.13 -15.23 2.16
N TYR A 32 6.93 -14.21 2.46
CA TYR A 32 7.42 -13.96 3.82
C TYR A 32 6.27 -13.56 4.76
N GLY A 33 5.39 -12.65 4.35
CA GLY A 33 4.22 -12.24 5.17
C GLY A 33 3.25 -13.40 5.39
N TRP A 34 3.05 -14.24 4.37
CA TRP A 34 2.31 -15.50 4.48
C TRP A 34 2.95 -16.44 5.50
N HIS A 35 4.23 -16.75 5.32
CA HIS A 35 4.96 -17.69 6.16
C HIS A 35 5.00 -17.19 7.60
N SER A 36 5.34 -15.92 7.82
CA SER A 36 5.37 -15.29 9.13
C SER A 36 4.02 -15.32 9.84
N GLN A 37 2.91 -15.28 9.09
CA GLN A 37 1.58 -15.42 9.67
C GLN A 37 1.30 -16.89 10.05
N ALA A 38 1.57 -17.82 9.12
CA ALA A 38 1.27 -19.24 9.29
C ALA A 38 2.07 -19.91 10.43
N THR A 39 3.33 -19.52 10.63
CA THR A 39 4.21 -20.14 11.63
C THR A 39 4.15 -19.51 13.02
N ASN A 40 3.47 -18.37 13.17
CA ASN A 40 3.45 -17.66 14.44
C ASN A 40 2.44 -18.28 15.42
N ALA A 41 2.96 -18.94 16.46
CA ALA A 41 2.15 -19.61 17.48
C ALA A 41 1.17 -18.67 18.19
N LYS A 42 1.50 -17.39 18.36
CA LYS A 42 0.58 -16.41 18.99
C LYS A 42 -0.65 -16.12 18.13
N LEU A 43 -0.57 -16.38 16.83
CA LEU A 43 -1.67 -16.14 15.88
C LEU A 43 -2.42 -17.42 15.53
N ALA A 44 -2.23 -18.51 16.30
CA ALA A 44 -2.87 -19.80 16.06
C ALA A 44 -4.40 -19.70 15.90
N GLY A 45 -5.07 -18.88 16.71
CA GLY A 45 -6.51 -18.64 16.59
C GLY A 45 -6.92 -18.01 15.25
N LEU A 46 -6.13 -17.04 14.74
CA LEU A 46 -6.37 -16.45 13.42
C LEU A 46 -5.96 -17.40 12.27
N ASN A 47 -5.00 -18.30 12.51
CA ASN A 47 -4.57 -19.27 11.51
C ASN A 47 -5.61 -20.37 11.24
N LEU A 48 -6.67 -20.47 12.04
CA LEU A 48 -7.85 -21.28 11.72
C LEU A 48 -8.52 -20.85 10.40
N LEU A 49 -8.39 -19.58 10.02
CA LEU A 49 -8.90 -19.05 8.75
C LEU A 49 -8.05 -19.47 7.53
N LYS A 50 -6.86 -20.05 7.76
CA LYS A 50 -5.95 -20.57 6.74
C LYS A 50 -5.65 -19.54 5.64
N PHE A 51 -5.94 -19.89 4.39
CA PHE A 51 -5.58 -19.15 3.18
C PHE A 51 -5.99 -17.68 3.21
N SER A 52 -7.18 -17.34 3.69
CA SER A 52 -7.64 -15.93 3.63
C SER A 52 -6.82 -15.00 4.53
N VAL A 53 -6.43 -15.48 5.73
CA VAL A 53 -5.56 -14.72 6.64
C VAL A 53 -4.13 -14.68 6.10
N TRP A 54 -3.63 -15.77 5.54
CA TRP A 54 -2.27 -15.78 5.00
C TRP A 54 -2.12 -14.87 3.76
N VAL A 55 -3.08 -14.92 2.83
CA VAL A 55 -3.14 -14.04 1.65
C VAL A 55 -3.20 -12.57 2.07
N SER A 56 -4.16 -12.21 2.92
CA SER A 56 -4.34 -10.80 3.35
C SER A 56 -3.10 -10.25 4.06
N ARG A 57 -2.40 -11.08 4.84
CA ARG A 57 -1.18 -10.69 5.57
C ARG A 57 0.06 -10.59 4.68
N GLY A 58 0.20 -11.47 3.70
CA GLY A 58 1.22 -11.35 2.66
C GLY A 58 1.01 -10.08 1.83
N ALA A 59 -0.20 -9.89 1.29
CA ALA A 59 -0.55 -8.73 0.48
C ALA A 59 -0.42 -7.41 1.26
N GLY A 60 -0.78 -7.39 2.54
CA GLY A 60 -0.61 -6.22 3.40
C GLY A 60 0.85 -5.81 3.59
N LEU A 61 1.78 -6.77 3.64
CA LEU A 61 3.22 -6.46 3.72
C LEU A 61 3.74 -5.86 2.41
N VAL A 62 3.29 -6.39 1.28
CA VAL A 62 3.62 -5.84 -0.04
C VAL A 62 3.06 -4.42 -0.20
N LEU A 63 1.82 -4.17 0.20
CA LEU A 63 1.23 -2.83 0.21
C LEU A 63 1.96 -1.84 1.11
N ALA A 64 2.47 -2.29 2.26
CA ALA A 64 3.30 -1.44 3.13
C ALA A 64 4.62 -1.05 2.45
N PHE A 65 5.24 -1.98 1.71
CA PHE A 65 6.42 -1.71 0.90
C PHE A 65 6.12 -0.74 -0.25
N ASP A 66 5.05 -0.99 -1.01
CA ASP A 66 4.63 -0.12 -2.10
C ASP A 66 4.24 1.28 -1.64
N GLY A 67 3.57 1.38 -0.48
CA GLY A 67 3.23 2.67 0.13
C GLY A 67 4.45 3.50 0.51
N ALA A 68 5.59 2.88 0.83
CA ALA A 68 6.86 3.58 0.98
C ALA A 68 7.47 3.96 -0.37
N LEU A 69 7.42 3.05 -1.35
CA LEU A 69 8.01 3.26 -2.67
C LEU A 69 7.28 4.31 -3.53
N ILE A 70 5.96 4.47 -3.39
CA ILE A 70 5.16 5.33 -4.28
C ILE A 70 5.55 6.81 -4.16
N LEU A 71 6.05 7.23 -2.98
CA LEU A 71 6.53 8.60 -2.72
C LEU A 71 7.97 8.82 -3.19
N MET A 72 8.83 7.79 -3.14
CA MET A 72 10.24 7.89 -3.54
C MET A 72 10.49 8.58 -4.90
N PRO A 73 9.77 8.24 -6.00
CA PRO A 73 9.96 8.90 -7.31
C PRO A 73 9.48 10.36 -7.37
N LEU A 74 8.79 10.84 -6.34
CA LEU A 74 8.33 12.23 -6.23
C LEU A 74 9.28 13.08 -5.37
N LEU A 75 10.09 12.45 -4.52
CA LEU A 75 11.09 13.12 -3.68
C LEU A 75 12.31 13.54 -4.49
N ARG A 76 12.22 14.70 -5.15
CA ARG A 76 13.24 15.22 -6.08
C ARG A 76 14.65 15.29 -5.50
N ASN A 77 14.80 15.64 -4.22
CA ASN A 77 16.10 15.69 -3.54
C ASN A 77 16.71 14.31 -3.32
N VAL A 78 15.89 13.31 -2.98
CA VAL A 78 16.33 11.93 -2.79
C VAL A 78 16.76 11.33 -4.12
N ILE A 79 15.96 11.53 -5.18
CA ILE A 79 16.27 11.01 -6.52
C ILE A 79 17.57 11.59 -7.06
N ARG A 80 17.88 12.87 -6.80
CA ARG A 80 19.17 13.47 -7.20
C ARG A 80 20.36 12.69 -6.63
N VAL A 81 20.26 12.18 -5.41
CA VAL A 81 21.32 11.41 -4.74
C VAL A 81 21.32 9.94 -5.17
N VAL A 82 20.14 9.35 -5.36
CA VAL A 82 19.97 7.92 -5.66
C VAL A 82 20.25 7.60 -7.12
N ARG A 83 19.85 8.48 -8.05
CA ARG A 83 19.93 8.24 -9.50
C ARG A 83 21.33 7.81 -9.95
N PRO A 84 22.43 8.53 -9.69
CA PRO A 84 23.76 8.15 -10.20
C PRO A 84 24.23 6.78 -9.71
N ARG A 85 23.73 6.30 -8.56
CA ARG A 85 24.12 5.03 -7.95
C ARG A 85 23.34 3.83 -8.49
N LEU A 86 22.15 4.07 -9.06
CA LEU A 86 21.20 3.01 -9.45
C LEU A 86 20.82 3.03 -10.94
N THR A 87 21.30 3.99 -11.73
CA THR A 87 21.06 4.05 -13.20
C THR A 87 21.53 2.77 -13.93
N TRP A 88 22.51 2.05 -13.39
CA TRP A 88 22.96 0.77 -13.96
C TRP A 88 21.95 -0.37 -13.75
N LEU A 89 21.11 -0.30 -12.71
CA LEU A 89 20.22 -1.38 -12.29
C LEU A 89 18.80 -1.23 -12.84
N PHE A 90 18.27 0.00 -12.92
CA PHE A 90 16.92 0.26 -13.43
C PHE A 90 16.84 1.66 -14.05
N PRO A 91 15.82 1.97 -14.87
CA PRO A 91 15.67 3.27 -15.52
C PRO A 91 15.28 4.38 -14.51
N ALA A 92 16.22 4.76 -13.64
CA ALA A 92 16.08 5.81 -12.62
C ALA A 92 15.84 7.22 -13.22
N ASP A 93 16.05 7.36 -14.54
CA ASP A 93 15.75 8.57 -15.31
C ASP A 93 14.24 8.72 -15.61
N GLU A 94 13.47 7.63 -15.52
CA GLU A 94 12.02 7.61 -15.73
C GLU A 94 11.25 7.50 -14.40
N ASN A 95 11.43 8.47 -13.50
CA ASN A 95 10.78 8.44 -12.18
C ASN A 95 9.24 8.38 -12.24
N LEU A 96 8.60 9.05 -13.21
CA LEU A 96 7.15 8.93 -13.41
C LEU A 96 6.73 7.53 -13.90
N TRP A 97 7.59 6.85 -14.66
CA TRP A 97 7.34 5.48 -15.08
C TRP A 97 7.36 4.54 -13.87
N PHE A 98 8.39 4.66 -13.02
CA PHE A 98 8.47 3.89 -11.77
C PHE A 98 7.27 4.13 -10.85
N HIS A 99 6.85 5.39 -10.67
CA HIS A 99 5.64 5.73 -9.90
C HIS A 99 4.40 4.99 -10.42
N ARG A 100 4.22 4.91 -11.75
CA ARG A 100 3.11 4.15 -12.35
C ARG A 100 3.24 2.65 -12.12
N GLN A 101 4.44 2.07 -12.20
CA GLN A 101 4.63 0.64 -11.92
C GLN A 101 4.25 0.30 -10.47
N VAL A 102 4.67 1.13 -9.51
CA VAL A 102 4.26 0.98 -8.09
C VAL A 102 2.75 1.15 -7.95
N ALA A 103 2.14 2.13 -8.62
CA ALA A 103 0.68 2.29 -8.60
C ALA A 103 -0.06 1.06 -9.14
N TYR A 104 0.37 0.48 -10.26
CA TYR A 104 -0.24 -0.75 -10.78
C TYR A 104 -0.11 -1.92 -9.81
N SER A 105 1.06 -2.07 -9.18
CA SER A 105 1.28 -3.07 -8.12
C SER A 105 0.34 -2.84 -6.93
N MET A 106 0.25 -1.60 -6.43
CA MET A 106 -0.63 -1.24 -5.32
C MET A 106 -2.09 -1.57 -5.62
N ALA A 107 -2.58 -1.24 -6.82
CA ALA A 107 -3.95 -1.58 -7.19
C ALA A 107 -4.21 -3.10 -7.16
N PHE A 108 -3.28 -3.89 -7.72
CA PHE A 108 -3.39 -5.35 -7.69
C PHE A 108 -3.39 -5.90 -6.26
N TRP A 109 -2.40 -5.52 -5.45
CA TRP A 109 -2.30 -6.02 -4.08
C TRP A 109 -3.40 -5.49 -3.16
N SER A 110 -3.96 -4.31 -3.43
CA SER A 110 -5.14 -3.80 -2.72
C SER A 110 -6.37 -4.66 -2.99
N MET A 111 -6.57 -5.12 -4.23
CA MET A 111 -7.64 -6.07 -4.54
C MET A 111 -7.43 -7.38 -3.79
N VAL A 112 -6.24 -7.98 -3.89
CA VAL A 112 -5.90 -9.25 -3.21
C VAL A 112 -6.06 -9.14 -1.69
N HIS A 113 -5.57 -8.06 -1.09
CA HIS A 113 -5.65 -7.78 0.33
C HIS A 113 -7.10 -7.61 0.80
N THR A 114 -7.88 -6.81 0.09
CA THR A 114 -9.28 -6.53 0.40
C THR A 114 -10.13 -7.79 0.29
N THR A 115 -9.98 -8.56 -0.80
CA THR A 115 -10.70 -9.84 -0.97
C THR A 115 -10.35 -10.82 0.14
N GLY A 116 -9.07 -10.92 0.51
CA GLY A 116 -8.65 -11.74 1.65
C GLY A 116 -9.31 -11.30 2.96
N HIS A 117 -9.40 -10.00 3.21
CA HIS A 117 -10.11 -9.45 4.37
C HIS A 117 -11.61 -9.71 4.37
N TYR A 118 -12.29 -9.61 3.23
CA TYR A 118 -13.71 -9.90 3.13
C TYR A 118 -14.01 -11.36 3.46
N ILE A 119 -13.21 -12.30 2.92
CA ILE A 119 -13.31 -13.71 3.27
C ILE A 119 -13.01 -13.91 4.76
N ASN A 120 -12.02 -13.22 5.32
CA ASN A 120 -11.73 -13.29 6.75
C ASN A 120 -12.93 -12.88 7.59
N PHE A 121 -13.58 -11.76 7.26
CA PHE A 121 -14.70 -11.25 8.03
C PHE A 121 -15.89 -12.21 8.01
N LEU A 122 -16.21 -12.79 6.86
CA LEU A 122 -17.24 -13.82 6.72
C LEU A 122 -16.87 -15.11 7.48
N THR A 123 -15.61 -15.55 7.41
CA THR A 123 -15.18 -16.75 8.14
C THR A 123 -15.15 -16.52 9.65
N VAL A 124 -14.76 -15.34 10.13
CA VAL A 124 -14.84 -14.98 11.57
C VAL A 124 -16.28 -15.07 12.05
N GLU A 125 -17.23 -14.54 11.29
CA GLU A 125 -18.66 -14.63 11.63
C GLU A 125 -19.15 -16.09 11.63
N ARG A 126 -18.76 -16.91 10.64
CA ARG A 126 -19.19 -18.32 10.60
C ARG A 126 -18.58 -19.19 11.70
N THR A 127 -17.31 -18.94 12.03
CA THR A 127 -16.57 -19.73 13.02
C THR A 127 -16.73 -19.19 14.44
N GLN A 128 -17.32 -18.00 14.61
CA GLN A 128 -17.51 -17.31 15.89
C GLN A 128 -16.22 -17.19 16.72
N ILE A 129 -15.06 -17.11 16.05
CA ILE A 129 -13.76 -16.84 16.70
C ILE A 129 -13.78 -15.47 17.39
N ARG A 130 -14.64 -14.56 16.91
CA ARG A 130 -14.96 -13.29 17.58
C ARG A 130 -16.46 -13.13 17.66
N LYS A 131 -16.92 -12.38 18.67
CA LYS A 131 -18.34 -12.10 18.93
C LYS A 131 -18.99 -11.14 17.92
N GLN A 132 -18.20 -10.45 17.10
CA GLN A 132 -18.71 -9.49 16.13
C GLN A 132 -19.15 -10.19 14.84
N ILE A 133 -20.27 -9.72 14.26
CA ILE A 133 -20.68 -10.10 12.90
C ILE A 133 -19.79 -9.42 11.85
N ALA A 134 -19.75 -9.93 10.62
CA ALA A 134 -18.90 -9.38 9.57
C ALA A 134 -19.18 -7.89 9.34
N LEU A 135 -20.45 -7.47 9.31
CA LEU A 135 -20.81 -6.06 9.09
C LEU A 135 -20.23 -5.13 10.17
N GLN A 136 -20.26 -5.55 11.42
CA GLN A 136 -19.63 -4.80 12.52
C GLN A 136 -18.12 -4.71 12.29
N ILE A 137 -17.48 -5.80 11.88
CA ILE A 137 -16.04 -5.79 11.59
C ILE A 137 -15.69 -4.82 10.44
N HIS A 138 -16.55 -4.66 9.43
CA HIS A 138 -16.30 -3.74 8.32
C HIS A 138 -16.32 -2.27 8.74
N TYR A 139 -17.26 -1.86 9.59
CA TYR A 139 -17.54 -0.44 9.83
C TYR A 139 -17.26 0.07 11.24
N THR A 140 -17.15 -0.81 12.25
CA THR A 140 -16.85 -0.39 13.63
C THR A 140 -15.40 -0.63 14.03
N GLN A 141 -14.69 -1.52 13.33
CA GLN A 141 -13.28 -1.75 13.58
C GLN A 141 -12.41 -0.75 12.81
N PRO A 142 -11.38 -0.15 13.43
CA PRO A 142 -10.53 0.84 12.79
C PRO A 142 -9.95 0.37 11.46
N GLY A 143 -9.49 -0.90 11.38
CA GLY A 143 -8.95 -1.47 10.14
C GLY A 143 -9.99 -1.57 9.02
N GLY A 144 -11.22 -2.01 9.33
CA GLY A 144 -12.30 -2.09 8.35
C GLY A 144 -12.66 -0.71 7.80
N PHE A 145 -12.99 0.23 8.68
CA PHE A 145 -13.42 1.57 8.29
C PHE A 145 -12.37 2.33 7.48
N THR A 146 -11.13 2.37 7.98
CA THR A 146 -10.02 3.05 7.29
C THR A 146 -9.70 2.42 5.94
N GLY A 147 -9.78 1.09 5.82
CA GLY A 147 -9.55 0.38 4.56
C GLY A 147 -10.55 0.77 3.47
N HIS A 148 -11.85 0.83 3.78
CA HIS A 148 -12.88 1.24 2.82
C HIS A 148 -12.71 2.71 2.39
N PHE A 149 -12.38 3.60 3.34
CA PHE A 149 -12.11 5.00 3.03
C PHE A 149 -10.90 5.15 2.08
N MET A 150 -9.83 4.39 2.31
CA MET A 150 -8.67 4.34 1.42
C MET A 150 -9.02 3.80 0.03
N LEU A 151 -9.83 2.74 -0.07
CA LEU A 151 -10.27 2.18 -1.35
C LEU A 151 -11.09 3.20 -2.16
N LEU A 152 -11.96 3.97 -1.51
CA LEU A 152 -12.69 5.06 -2.16
C LEU A 152 -11.74 6.12 -2.73
N ILE A 153 -10.75 6.55 -1.94
CA ILE A 153 -9.74 7.50 -2.41
C ILE A 153 -8.96 6.93 -3.59
N MET A 154 -8.54 5.66 -3.51
CA MET A 154 -7.85 4.99 -4.62
C MET A 154 -8.72 4.97 -5.87
N LEU A 155 -10.00 4.62 -5.78
CA LEU A 155 -10.91 4.62 -6.92
C LEU A 155 -10.95 5.99 -7.60
N LEU A 156 -11.11 7.07 -6.83
CA LEU A 156 -11.15 8.43 -7.37
C LEU A 156 -9.83 8.82 -8.04
N MET A 157 -8.69 8.58 -7.37
CA MET A 157 -7.36 8.90 -7.89
C MET A 157 -7.02 8.13 -9.16
N TYR A 158 -7.32 6.82 -9.22
CA TYR A 158 -6.97 5.97 -10.37
C TYR A 158 -7.86 6.28 -11.58
N THR A 159 -9.14 6.59 -11.33
CA THR A 159 -10.08 6.95 -12.40
C THR A 159 -9.63 8.22 -13.13
N THR A 160 -9.27 9.27 -12.39
CA THR A 160 -8.80 10.53 -12.99
C THR A 160 -7.37 10.46 -13.51
N ALA A 161 -6.52 9.58 -12.96
CA ALA A 161 -5.15 9.35 -13.44
C ALA A 161 -5.08 8.52 -14.73
N ALA A 162 -6.17 7.87 -15.13
CA ALA A 162 -6.26 7.17 -16.40
C ALA A 162 -5.84 8.08 -17.56
N GLN A 163 -5.05 7.55 -18.50
CA GLN A 163 -4.42 8.35 -19.56
C GLN A 163 -5.44 9.22 -20.30
N LYS A 164 -6.57 8.63 -20.74
CA LYS A 164 -7.64 9.36 -21.42
C LYS A 164 -8.18 10.53 -20.59
N MET A 165 -8.50 10.29 -19.32
CA MET A 165 -9.06 11.31 -18.42
C MET A 165 -8.07 12.43 -18.15
N ARG A 166 -6.81 12.11 -17.82
CA ARG A 166 -5.76 13.11 -17.55
C ARG A 166 -5.41 13.96 -18.78
N HIS A 167 -5.55 13.42 -19.99
CA HIS A 167 -5.36 14.17 -21.23
C HIS A 167 -6.55 15.09 -21.56
N GLN A 168 -7.78 14.68 -21.22
CA GLN A 168 -8.99 15.47 -21.44
C GLN A 168 -9.19 16.55 -20.38
N CYS A 169 -8.92 16.23 -19.10
CA CYS A 169 -9.12 17.12 -17.98
C CYS A 169 -8.00 17.01 -16.96
N PHE A 170 -6.98 17.86 -17.09
CA PHE A 170 -5.85 17.81 -16.17
C PHE A 170 -6.21 18.32 -14.76
N GLU A 171 -7.08 19.32 -14.66
CA GLU A 171 -7.50 19.88 -13.35
C GLU A 171 -8.16 18.81 -12.48
N ALA A 172 -9.07 18.01 -13.05
CA ALA A 172 -9.69 16.88 -12.36
C ALA A 172 -8.64 15.88 -11.85
N PHE A 173 -7.65 15.52 -12.67
CA PHE A 173 -6.51 14.71 -12.22
C PHE A 173 -5.78 15.40 -11.07
N TRP A 174 -5.43 16.67 -11.20
CA TRP A 174 -4.62 17.40 -10.22
C TRP A 174 -5.30 17.47 -8.85
N TYR A 175 -6.56 17.90 -8.79
CA TYR A 175 -7.29 18.02 -7.52
C TYR A 175 -7.53 16.67 -6.85
N THR A 176 -7.93 15.66 -7.62
CA THR A 176 -8.14 14.32 -7.05
C THR A 176 -6.84 13.64 -6.64
N HIS A 177 -5.71 13.89 -7.31
CA HIS A 177 -4.41 13.34 -6.88
C HIS A 177 -3.91 13.90 -5.55
N HIS A 178 -4.35 15.08 -5.11
CA HIS A 178 -4.03 15.60 -3.78
C HIS A 178 -4.67 14.79 -2.65
N LEU A 179 -5.69 13.97 -2.96
CA LEU A 179 -6.21 12.97 -2.02
C LEU A 179 -5.13 11.96 -1.59
N ALA A 180 -4.00 11.87 -2.30
CA ALA A 180 -2.82 11.14 -1.87
C ALA A 180 -2.38 11.51 -0.44
N PHE A 181 -2.52 12.78 -0.03
CA PHE A 181 -2.22 13.20 1.34
C PHE A 181 -3.07 12.45 2.37
N PHE A 182 -4.39 12.42 2.15
CA PHE A 182 -5.32 11.69 3.01
C PHE A 182 -5.15 10.18 2.92
N PHE A 183 -4.81 9.66 1.73
CA PHE A 183 -4.47 8.25 1.55
C PHE A 183 -3.24 7.85 2.39
N MET A 184 -2.19 8.69 2.46
CA MET A 184 -1.00 8.38 3.26
C MET A 184 -1.28 8.41 4.76
N ILE A 185 -2.11 9.34 5.23
CA ILE A 185 -2.60 9.35 6.62
C ILE A 185 -3.43 8.09 6.89
N GLY A 186 -4.31 7.74 5.97
CA GLY A 186 -5.08 6.50 6.00
C GLY A 186 -4.19 5.27 6.10
N LEU A 187 -3.16 5.16 5.26
CA LEU A 187 -2.22 4.03 5.25
C LEU A 187 -1.48 3.89 6.59
N TYR A 188 -1.03 5.01 7.16
CA TYR A 188 -0.39 5.01 8.48
C TYR A 188 -1.36 4.55 9.57
N THR A 189 -2.56 5.12 9.62
CA THR A 189 -3.54 4.84 10.67
C THR A 189 -4.20 3.46 10.53
N HIS A 190 -4.40 2.98 9.31
CA HIS A 190 -4.95 1.65 9.00
C HIS A 190 -4.13 0.52 9.64
N ALA A 191 -2.80 0.67 9.63
CA ALA A 191 -1.89 -0.29 10.25
C ALA A 191 -1.83 -0.20 11.80
N THR A 192 -2.42 0.83 12.42
CA THR A 192 -2.32 1.09 13.87
C THR A 192 -3.48 0.52 14.70
N GLY A 193 -4.50 -0.05 14.07
CA GLY A 193 -5.55 -0.78 14.78
C GLY A 193 -5.02 -2.12 15.29
N CYS A 194 -5.20 -2.43 16.58
CA CYS A 194 -4.93 -3.74 17.19
C CYS A 194 -5.89 -4.82 16.66
N PHE A 195 -5.97 -4.97 15.33
CA PHE A 195 -6.90 -5.87 14.67
C PHE A 195 -6.34 -7.29 14.58
N VAL A 196 -5.04 -7.42 14.32
CA VAL A 196 -4.32 -8.70 14.34
C VAL A 196 -3.71 -8.88 15.72
N ARG A 197 -4.24 -9.85 16.47
CA ARG A 197 -3.90 -10.08 17.87
C ARG A 197 -4.23 -11.51 18.30
N ASP A 198 -3.66 -11.91 19.42
CA ASP A 198 -3.80 -13.23 20.04
C ASP A 198 -5.01 -13.35 21.00
N THR A 199 -5.60 -12.22 21.43
CA THR A 199 -6.74 -12.17 22.36
C THR A 199 -8.11 -12.11 21.65
N VAL A 200 -9.21 -12.27 22.40
CA VAL A 200 -10.61 -12.07 21.93
C VAL A 200 -11.04 -10.60 21.98
N ASP A 201 -10.60 -9.84 22.99
CA ASP A 201 -10.84 -8.39 23.11
C ASP A 201 -9.60 -7.53 22.85
N PRO A 202 -9.73 -6.36 22.19
CA PRO A 202 -8.58 -5.54 21.83
C PRO A 202 -7.88 -5.01 23.07
N ALA A 203 -6.56 -5.21 23.13
CA ALA A 203 -5.74 -4.78 24.26
C ALA A 203 -5.37 -3.29 24.11
N TYR A 204 -6.34 -2.39 24.30
CA TYR A 204 -6.10 -0.94 24.25
C TYR A 204 -5.47 -0.43 25.56
N THR A 205 -4.58 0.56 25.46
CA THR A 205 -3.93 1.23 26.60
C THR A 205 -4.27 2.71 26.60
N LYS A 206 -4.20 3.36 27.77
CA LYS A 206 -4.44 4.82 27.89
C LYS A 206 -3.26 5.66 27.38
N GLU A 207 -2.08 5.06 27.28
CA GLU A 207 -0.85 5.71 26.85
C GLU A 207 -0.45 5.27 25.44
N PHE A 208 0.12 6.19 24.66
CA PHE A 208 0.59 5.97 23.29
C PHE A 208 1.56 4.77 23.23
N PRO A 209 1.34 3.74 22.38
CA PRO A 209 0.55 3.72 21.13
C PRO A 209 -0.95 3.47 21.27
N PHE A 210 -1.51 3.55 22.48
CA PHE A 210 -2.91 3.26 22.80
C PHE A 210 -3.31 1.79 22.63
N TYR A 211 -2.33 0.89 22.50
CA TYR A 211 -2.53 -0.56 22.49
C TYR A 211 -1.30 -1.33 23.01
N ASP A 212 -1.53 -2.52 23.57
CA ASP A 212 -0.47 -3.39 24.09
C ASP A 212 0.23 -4.15 22.96
N GLN A 213 1.51 -3.82 22.75
CA GLN A 213 2.34 -4.42 21.70
C GLN A 213 2.67 -5.91 21.93
N LYS A 214 2.42 -6.45 23.13
CA LYS A 214 2.57 -7.89 23.40
C LYS A 214 1.48 -8.72 22.75
N HIS A 215 0.27 -8.16 22.70
CA HIS A 215 -0.94 -8.81 22.20
C HIS A 215 -1.32 -8.34 20.79
N CYS A 216 -1.06 -7.08 20.45
CA CYS A 216 -1.33 -6.50 19.13
C CYS A 216 -0.16 -6.76 18.17
N LEU A 217 -0.31 -7.75 17.30
CA LEU A 217 0.74 -8.26 16.41
C LEU A 217 0.65 -7.62 15.01
N GLY A 218 0.94 -6.33 14.94
CA GLY A 218 1.20 -5.61 13.69
C GLY A 218 2.66 -5.72 13.22
N TYR A 219 2.92 -5.52 11.93
CA TYR A 219 4.29 -5.45 11.38
C TYR A 219 5.08 -4.19 11.85
N ILE A 220 4.46 -3.34 12.68
CA ILE A 220 4.98 -2.04 13.16
C ILE A 220 6.16 -2.17 14.13
N ARG A 221 6.59 -3.38 14.53
CA ARG A 221 7.79 -3.53 15.38
C ARG A 221 9.08 -2.98 14.75
N ILE A 222 9.17 -2.89 13.41
CA ILE A 222 10.37 -2.42 12.70
C ILE A 222 10.33 -0.91 12.33
N ALA A 223 9.15 -0.31 12.12
CA ALA A 223 9.04 1.07 11.62
C ALA A 223 9.22 2.16 12.70
N ARG A 224 9.09 1.83 13.99
CA ARG A 224 8.88 2.82 15.05
C ARG A 224 10.15 3.55 15.53
N ARG A 225 11.37 3.10 15.19
CA ARG A 225 12.60 3.78 15.65
C ARG A 225 13.13 4.90 14.75
N ARG A 226 12.73 5.03 13.46
CA ARG A 226 13.33 6.02 12.54
C ARG A 226 12.44 6.64 11.46
N LEU A 227 11.24 6.13 11.16
CA LEU A 227 10.46 6.59 9.99
C LEU A 227 9.68 7.91 10.17
N VAL A 228 9.49 8.39 11.40
CA VAL A 228 8.65 9.56 11.72
C VAL A 228 9.19 10.86 11.07
N GLY A 229 10.51 10.97 10.84
CA GLY A 229 11.11 12.16 10.25
C GLY A 229 11.17 12.22 8.73
N VAL A 230 11.00 11.08 8.03
CA VAL A 230 11.35 11.00 6.59
C VAL A 230 10.11 11.14 5.68
N VAL A 231 8.94 10.69 6.13
CA VAL A 231 7.74 10.58 5.27
C VAL A 231 6.86 11.84 5.30
N LEU A 232 6.85 12.59 6.40
CA LEU A 232 5.95 13.74 6.59
C LEU A 232 6.55 15.10 6.17
N ALA A 233 7.88 15.21 6.06
CA ALA A 233 8.57 16.47 5.81
C ALA A 233 8.47 17.06 4.38
N PRO A 234 8.29 16.29 3.28
CA PRO A 234 8.41 16.88 1.94
C PRO A 234 7.07 17.28 1.29
N LEU A 235 5.93 17.16 1.96
CA LEU A 235 4.60 17.44 1.36
C LEU A 235 4.23 18.93 1.26
N ILE A 236 5.07 19.86 1.76
CA ILE A 236 4.68 21.28 1.90
C ILE A 236 5.28 22.20 0.81
N PHE A 237 6.27 21.80 0.01
CA PHE A 237 6.88 22.73 -0.95
C PHE A 237 7.22 22.11 -2.30
N THR A 238 6.26 22.15 -3.23
CA THR A 238 6.50 22.54 -4.63
C THR A 238 5.22 23.14 -5.24
N SER A 239 4.77 24.28 -4.71
CA SER A 239 3.94 25.21 -5.50
C SER A 239 4.87 26.07 -6.34
N GLY A 240 4.86 25.86 -7.66
CA GLY A 240 5.70 26.62 -8.57
C GLY A 240 5.61 26.12 -10.01
N ALA A 241 4.72 26.76 -10.77
CA ALA A 241 4.72 26.82 -12.23
C ALA A 241 4.61 25.49 -13.02
N ILE A 242 3.39 25.00 -13.22
CA ILE A 242 3.03 24.20 -14.41
C ILE A 242 1.66 24.66 -14.94
N LEU A 243 1.59 25.94 -15.33
CA LEU A 243 0.49 26.53 -16.12
C LEU A 243 1.07 26.96 -17.47
N ARG A 244 1.33 26.00 -18.37
CA ARG A 244 1.42 26.29 -19.81
C ARG A 244 0.78 25.12 -20.55
N ASN A 245 -0.29 25.42 -21.29
CA ASN A 245 -1.12 24.53 -22.11
C ASN A 245 -1.79 23.37 -21.37
N ARG A 246 -2.86 23.67 -20.61
CA ARG A 246 -3.80 22.63 -20.17
C ARG A 246 -5.19 22.95 -20.73
N TYR A 247 -5.84 21.94 -21.29
CA TYR A 247 -7.27 21.98 -21.55
C TYR A 247 -7.96 22.18 -20.21
N ILE A 248 -8.47 23.40 -19.98
CA ILE A 248 -9.27 23.74 -18.82
C ILE A 248 -10.63 23.08 -19.05
N CYS A 249 -10.94 22.10 -18.23
CA CYS A 249 -12.29 21.95 -17.71
C CYS A 249 -12.29 22.55 -16.30
#